data_AF-A0A519UDZ6-F1
#
_entry.id   AF-A0A519UDZ6-F1
#
_cell.length_a   1.000
_cell.length_b   1.000
_cell.length_c   1.000
_cell.angle_alpha   90.00
_cell.angle_beta   90.00
_cell.angle_gamma   90.00
#
_symmetry.space_group_name_H-M   'P 1'
#
loop_
_entity.id
_entity.type
_entity.pdbx_description
1 polymer ?
#
loop_
_entity_poly.entity_id
_entity_poly.type
_entity_poly.pdbx_seq_one_letter_code
_entity_poly.pdbx_strand_id
1 'polypeptide(L)'
;MHSEFANIPLDRLRYGLVWEDHATLYRALDLGPTDHALVITSAGCNALNALLAGPRHVTAIDLNPLQNQLLALKMHVIAHHPPAVLRGLLGLAGPAAVAAATAALQATLPVADYTAWAAYLTQHPRGLLLAGQLESYVTG
;
A
#
# COMPACT_ATOMS: atom_id res chain seq x y z
N MET A 1 4.88 31.41 -6.75
CA MET A 1 5.51 30.65 -5.65
C MET A 1 5.93 29.32 -6.23
N HIS A 2 7.20 29.13 -6.57
CA HIS A 2 7.73 27.83 -7.01
C HIS A 2 8.06 27.04 -5.76
N SER A 3 7.09 26.27 -5.30
CA SER A 3 7.27 25.37 -4.17
C SER A 3 7.95 24.09 -4.68
N GLU A 4 8.85 23.53 -3.89
CA GLU A 4 9.49 22.23 -4.15
C GLU A 4 8.45 21.10 -4.39
N PHE A 5 7.22 21.26 -3.90
CA PHE A 5 6.11 20.32 -4.15
C PHE A 5 5.73 20.22 -5.63
N ALA A 6 6.01 21.24 -6.45
CA ALA A 6 5.70 21.22 -7.88
C ALA A 6 6.60 20.27 -8.69
N ASN A 7 7.76 19.88 -8.14
CA ASN A 7 8.77 19.10 -8.84
C ASN A 7 8.93 17.67 -8.30
N ILE A 8 8.02 17.19 -7.46
CA ILE A 8 8.11 15.84 -6.89
C ILE A 8 7.63 14.81 -7.93
N PRO A 9 8.47 13.83 -8.30
CA PRO A 9 8.02 12.71 -9.14
C PRO A 9 6.88 11.92 -8.48
N LEU A 10 5.77 11.77 -9.21
CA LEU A 10 4.58 11.00 -8.82
C LEU A 10 4.43 9.70 -9.64
N ASP A 11 5.47 9.35 -10.41
CA ASP A 11 5.54 8.19 -11.32
C ASP A 11 6.02 6.89 -10.62
N ARG A 12 6.29 6.95 -9.32
CA ARG A 12 6.76 5.81 -8.52
C ARG A 12 6.19 5.83 -7.11
N LEU A 13 6.18 4.67 -6.47
CA LEU A 13 5.86 4.58 -5.04
C LEU A 13 6.90 5.35 -4.22
N ARG A 14 6.42 6.17 -3.28
CA ARG A 14 7.31 6.77 -2.28
C ARG A 14 7.58 5.85 -1.11
N TYR A 15 6.56 5.13 -0.69
CA TYR A 15 6.55 4.25 0.47
C TYR A 15 5.98 2.90 0.06
N GLY A 16 6.71 1.81 0.30
CA GLY A 16 6.17 0.45 0.23
C GLY A 16 5.47 0.03 1.54
N LEU A 17 5.94 0.61 2.65
CA LEU A 17 5.33 0.53 3.98
C LEU A 17 5.41 1.88 4.71
N VAL A 18 4.59 2.04 5.75
CA VAL A 18 4.81 3.08 6.77
C VAL A 18 5.74 2.53 7.84
N TRP A 19 6.52 3.40 8.48
CA TRP A 19 7.58 3.00 9.41
C TRP A 19 7.16 3.14 10.87
N GLU A 20 6.01 3.79 11.09
CA GLU A 20 5.41 4.04 12.38
C GLU A 20 4.81 2.77 12.99
N ASP A 21 4.94 2.67 14.31
CA ASP A 21 4.29 1.63 15.10
C ASP A 21 2.77 1.86 15.19
N HIS A 22 1.99 0.83 14.87
CA HIS A 22 0.53 0.90 14.92
C HIS A 22 -0.01 1.15 16.33
N ALA A 23 0.68 0.68 17.39
CA ALA A 23 0.22 0.90 18.75
C ALA A 23 0.33 2.38 19.15
N THR A 24 1.31 3.09 18.62
CA THR A 24 1.41 4.54 18.77
C THR A 24 0.25 5.26 18.10
N LEU A 25 -0.15 4.84 16.88
CA LEU A 25 -1.32 5.38 16.19
C LEU A 25 -2.60 5.15 16.99
N TYR A 26 -2.82 3.95 17.53
CA TYR A 26 -4.01 3.64 18.34
C TYR A 26 -4.10 4.46 19.62
N ARG A 27 -2.99 4.58 20.37
CA ARG A 27 -2.97 5.40 21.59
C ARG A 27 -3.18 6.88 21.31
N ALA A 28 -2.66 7.39 20.20
CA ALA A 28 -2.72 8.80 19.88
C ALA A 28 -4.09 9.24 19.36
N LEU A 29 -4.74 8.41 18.55
CA LEU A 29 -6.01 8.75 17.91
C LEU A 29 -7.24 8.31 18.71
N ASP A 30 -7.14 7.22 19.48
CA ASP A 30 -8.23 6.66 20.31
C ASP A 30 -9.58 6.60 19.57
N LEU A 31 -9.54 6.07 18.34
CA LEU A 31 -10.67 6.09 17.42
C LEU A 31 -11.82 5.20 17.94
N GLY A 32 -13.04 5.72 17.85
CA GLY A 32 -14.28 5.02 18.15
C GLY A 32 -15.29 5.02 16.99
N PRO A 33 -16.42 4.29 17.11
CA PRO A 33 -17.36 4.00 16.03
C PRO A 33 -18.15 5.20 15.50
N THR A 34 -18.00 6.37 16.10
CA THR A 34 -18.59 7.63 15.63
C THR A 34 -17.61 8.47 14.81
N ASP A 35 -16.33 8.12 14.83
CA ASP A 35 -15.27 8.99 14.31
C ASP A 35 -15.06 8.82 12.81
N HIS A 36 -14.62 9.91 12.20
CA HIS A 36 -14.19 9.96 10.80
C HIS A 36 -12.70 10.32 10.76
N ALA A 37 -11.86 9.40 10.31
CA ALA A 37 -10.42 9.64 10.23
C ALA A 37 -10.02 10.04 8.80
N LEU A 38 -9.27 11.15 8.67
CA LEU A 38 -8.58 11.51 7.44
C LEU A 38 -7.11 11.11 7.57
N VAL A 39 -6.63 10.29 6.64
CA VAL A 39 -5.27 9.72 6.70
C VAL A 39 -4.54 10.01 5.40
N ILE A 40 -3.29 10.45 5.47
CA ILE A 40 -2.43 10.50 4.29
C ILE A 40 -2.15 9.06 3.87
N THR A 41 -2.52 8.68 2.65
CA THR A 41 -2.49 7.28 2.22
C THR A 41 -1.11 6.67 2.44
N SER A 42 -0.04 7.32 1.96
CA SER A 42 1.31 6.76 2.02
C SER A 42 1.28 5.32 1.46
N ALA A 43 1.79 4.31 2.17
CA ALA A 43 1.66 2.93 1.73
C ALA A 43 0.31 2.25 2.04
N GLY A 44 -0.65 2.96 2.63
CA GLY A 44 -1.97 2.47 3.04
C GLY A 44 -2.01 1.82 4.43
N CYS A 45 -0.86 1.58 5.07
CA CYS A 45 -0.81 0.84 6.34
C CYS A 45 -1.57 1.53 7.47
N ASN A 46 -1.42 2.85 7.64
CA ASN A 46 -2.12 3.60 8.69
C ASN A 46 -3.63 3.70 8.43
N ALA A 47 -4.05 3.78 7.17
CA ALA A 47 -5.46 3.75 6.82
C ALA A 47 -6.11 2.40 7.19
N LEU A 48 -5.44 1.29 6.87
CA LEU A 48 -5.89 -0.06 7.24
C LEU A 48 -5.86 -0.28 8.76
N ASN A 49 -4.82 0.20 9.44
CA ASN A 49 -4.75 0.14 10.91
C ASN A 49 -5.90 0.94 11.53
N ALA A 50 -6.16 2.16 11.07
CA ALA A 50 -7.27 2.98 11.56
C ALA A 50 -8.62 2.26 11.38
N LEU A 51 -8.85 1.58 10.26
CA LEU A 51 -10.07 0.78 10.06
C LEU A 51 -10.24 -0.33 11.11
N LEU A 52 -9.15 -0.96 11.55
CA LEU A 52 -9.20 -2.01 12.59
C LEU A 52 -9.59 -1.46 13.98
N ALA A 53 -9.41 -0.15 14.23
CA ALA A 53 -9.93 0.49 15.44
C ALA A 53 -11.47 0.68 15.41
N GLY A 54 -12.12 0.37 14.29
CA GLY A 54 -13.57 0.44 14.12
C GLY A 54 -14.19 1.83 14.05
N PRO A 55 -13.58 2.84 13.39
CA PRO A 55 -14.22 4.14 13.18
C PRO A 55 -15.42 4.05 12.23
N ARG A 56 -16.26 5.09 12.19
CA ARG A 56 -17.36 5.17 11.23
C ARG A 56 -16.85 5.21 9.79
N HIS A 57 -15.75 5.92 9.55
CA HIS A 57 -15.19 6.08 8.22
C HIS A 57 -13.70 6.42 8.26
N VAL A 58 -12.96 5.95 7.25
CA VAL A 58 -11.57 6.36 6.99
C VAL A 58 -11.47 6.89 5.56
N THR A 59 -11.11 8.15 5.42
CA THR A 59 -10.78 8.77 4.13
C THR A 59 -9.27 8.77 3.97
N ALA A 60 -8.76 8.08 2.96
CA ALA A 60 -7.33 8.08 2.65
C ALA A 60 -7.05 9.01 1.44
N ILE A 61 -6.17 9.99 1.61
CA ILE A 61 -5.82 10.94 0.54
C ILE A 61 -4.30 10.96 0.31
N ASP A 62 -3.87 11.11 -0.94
CA ASP A 62 -2.45 11.30 -1.26
C ASP A 62 -2.30 12.26 -2.43
N LEU A 63 -1.15 12.94 -2.49
CA LEU A 63 -0.75 13.72 -3.65
C LEU A 63 -0.33 12.79 -4.80
N ASN A 64 0.27 11.64 -4.48
CA ASN A 64 0.72 10.66 -5.44
C ASN A 64 -0.38 9.60 -5.67
N PRO A 65 -1.03 9.57 -6.84
CA PRO A 65 -2.11 8.61 -7.11
C PRO A 65 -1.67 7.14 -6.99
N LEU A 66 -0.38 6.83 -7.22
CA LEU A 66 0.13 5.46 -7.07
C LEU A 66 0.00 4.94 -5.64
N GLN A 67 0.06 5.83 -4.64
CA GLN A 67 -0.14 5.47 -3.23
C GLN A 67 -1.59 5.08 -2.95
N ASN A 68 -2.55 5.82 -3.52
CA ASN A 68 -3.96 5.45 -3.48
C ASN A 68 -4.22 4.12 -4.19
N GLN A 69 -3.60 3.91 -5.35
CA GLN A 69 -3.71 2.65 -6.08
C GLN A 69 -3.09 1.48 -5.31
N LEU A 70 -1.98 1.69 -4.60
CA LEU A 70 -1.37 0.65 -3.75
C LEU A 70 -2.31 0.26 -2.59
N LEU A 71 -2.95 1.23 -1.94
CA LEU A 71 -3.97 0.95 -0.93
C LEU A 71 -5.14 0.17 -1.55
N ALA A 72 -5.65 0.59 -2.70
CA ALA A 72 -6.73 -0.10 -3.40
C ALA A 72 -6.35 -1.56 -3.75
N LEU A 73 -5.12 -1.81 -4.22
CA LEU A 73 -4.61 -3.15 -4.46
C LEU A 73 -4.59 -3.98 -3.17
N LYS A 74 -4.05 -3.43 -2.08
CA LYS A 74 -4.00 -4.13 -0.78
C LYS A 74 -5.40 -4.48 -0.29
N MET A 75 -6.35 -3.53 -0.37
CA MET A 75 -7.76 -3.76 -0.02
C MET A 75 -8.40 -4.84 -0.90
N HIS A 76 -8.16 -4.81 -2.21
CA HIS A 76 -8.66 -5.82 -3.14
C HIS A 76 -8.16 -7.21 -2.79
N VAL A 77 -6.88 -7.36 -2.48
CA VAL A 77 -6.28 -8.63 -2.08
C VAL A 77 -6.87 -9.12 -0.76
N ILE A 78 -7.01 -8.24 0.23
CA ILE A 78 -7.62 -8.57 1.52
C ILE A 78 -9.06 -9.07 1.34
N ALA A 79 -9.82 -8.47 0.42
CA ALA A 79 -11.23 -8.82 0.20
C ALA A 79 -11.43 -10.11 -0.62
N HIS A 80 -10.50 -10.46 -1.53
CA HIS A 80 -10.74 -11.51 -2.53
C HIS A 80 -9.74 -12.67 -2.48
N HIS A 81 -8.68 -12.58 -1.70
CA HIS A 81 -7.61 -13.58 -1.68
C HIS A 81 -7.26 -14.05 -0.27
N PRO A 82 -6.71 -15.27 -0.12
CA PRO A 82 -6.15 -15.71 1.15
C PRO A 82 -5.00 -14.80 1.62
N PRO A 83 -4.75 -14.69 2.94
CA PRO A 83 -3.65 -13.88 3.49
C PRO A 83 -2.27 -14.19 2.91
N ALA A 84 -2.05 -15.42 2.44
CA ALA A 84 -0.82 -15.83 1.76
C ALA A 84 -0.51 -15.02 0.50
N VAL A 85 -1.53 -14.59 -0.26
CA VAL A 85 -1.35 -13.77 -1.47
C VAL A 85 -0.85 -12.37 -1.09
N LEU A 86 -1.43 -11.75 -0.06
CA LEU A 86 -0.94 -10.46 0.42
C LEU A 86 0.51 -10.57 0.93
N ARG A 87 0.82 -11.60 1.72
CA ARG A 87 2.19 -11.86 2.19
C ARG A 87 3.17 -12.05 1.03
N GLY A 88 2.74 -12.76 -0.03
CA GLY A 88 3.50 -12.94 -1.26
C GLY A 88 3.75 -11.62 -1.99
N LEU A 89 2.70 -10.81 -2.23
CA LEU A 89 2.82 -9.49 -2.86
C LEU A 89 3.74 -8.54 -2.10
N LEU A 90 3.69 -8.58 -0.77
CA LEU A 90 4.58 -7.78 0.07
C LEU A 90 6.02 -8.31 0.09
N GLY A 91 6.31 -9.47 -0.50
CA GLY A 91 7.66 -10.06 -0.52
C GLY A 91 8.04 -10.82 0.75
N LEU A 92 7.13 -10.95 1.71
CA LEU A 92 7.38 -11.58 3.01
C LEU A 92 7.52 -13.11 2.94
N ALA A 93 7.29 -13.69 1.76
CA ALA A 93 7.43 -15.12 1.48
C ALA A 93 8.41 -15.41 0.31
N GLY A 94 9.24 -14.42 -0.05
CA GLY A 94 10.28 -14.55 -1.08
C GLY A 94 9.78 -14.40 -2.52
N PRO A 95 10.70 -14.34 -3.51
CA PRO A 95 10.37 -13.97 -4.89
C PRO A 95 9.41 -14.92 -5.60
N ALA A 96 9.48 -16.23 -5.31
CA ALA A 96 8.54 -17.20 -5.88
C ALA A 96 7.10 -16.91 -5.45
N ALA A 97 6.90 -16.48 -4.20
CA ALA A 97 5.58 -16.09 -3.71
C ALA A 97 5.11 -14.77 -4.31
N VAL A 98 6.01 -13.83 -4.64
CA VAL A 98 5.66 -12.60 -5.38
C VAL A 98 5.10 -12.95 -6.76
N ALA A 99 5.79 -13.83 -7.50
CA ALA A 99 5.33 -14.28 -8.81
C ALA A 99 3.97 -15.00 -8.74
N ALA A 100 3.83 -15.94 -7.79
CA ALA A 100 2.57 -16.65 -7.57
C ALA A 100 1.42 -15.70 -7.20
N ALA A 101 1.68 -14.73 -6.32
CA ALA A 101 0.68 -13.75 -5.91
C ALA A 101 0.32 -12.79 -7.05
N THR A 102 1.29 -12.39 -7.88
CA THR A 102 1.03 -11.61 -9.10
C THR A 102 0.11 -12.36 -10.04
N ALA A 103 0.38 -13.64 -10.31
CA ALA A 103 -0.48 -14.46 -11.17
C ALA A 103 -1.91 -14.61 -10.60
N ALA A 104 -2.05 -14.73 -9.27
CA ALA A 104 -3.36 -14.81 -8.62
C ALA A 104 -4.21 -13.55 -8.84
N LEU A 105 -3.60 -12.38 -8.94
CA LEU A 105 -4.32 -11.12 -9.20
C LEU A 105 -5.08 -11.13 -10.52
N GLN A 106 -4.56 -11.81 -11.55
CA GLN A 106 -5.15 -11.85 -12.90
C GLN A 106 -6.61 -12.31 -12.90
N ALA A 107 -6.97 -13.21 -11.98
CA ALA A 107 -8.32 -13.77 -11.91
C ALA A 107 -9.37 -12.79 -11.34
N THR A 108 -8.93 -11.70 -10.70
CA THR A 108 -9.82 -10.86 -9.88
C THR A 108 -9.70 -9.36 -10.15
N LEU A 109 -8.58 -8.89 -10.72
CA LEU A 109 -8.41 -7.50 -11.11
C LEU A 109 -8.93 -7.26 -12.53
N PRO A 110 -9.47 -6.06 -12.81
CA PRO A 110 -9.64 -5.60 -14.19
C PRO A 110 -8.33 -5.69 -14.98
N VAL A 111 -8.43 -6.02 -16.27
CA VAL A 111 -7.25 -6.28 -17.14
C VAL A 111 -6.26 -5.12 -17.13
N ALA A 112 -6.75 -3.87 -17.12
CA ALA A 112 -5.90 -2.68 -17.10
C ALA A 112 -5.09 -2.57 -15.80
N ASP A 113 -5.74 -2.75 -14.64
CA ASP A 113 -5.10 -2.68 -13.33
C ASP A 113 -4.10 -3.83 -13.14
N TYR A 114 -4.48 -5.03 -13.56
CA TYR A 114 -3.58 -6.19 -13.54
C TYR A 114 -2.32 -5.92 -14.37
N THR A 115 -2.47 -5.42 -15.60
CA THR A 115 -1.33 -5.18 -16.50
C THR A 115 -0.33 -4.19 -15.89
N ALA A 116 -0.83 -3.10 -15.30
CA ALA A 116 0.01 -2.11 -14.63
C ALA A 116 0.76 -2.71 -13.43
N TRP A 117 0.05 -3.42 -12.54
CA TRP A 117 0.67 -4.02 -11.36
C TRP A 117 1.61 -5.17 -11.68
N ALA A 118 1.30 -5.99 -12.68
CA ALA A 118 2.17 -7.08 -13.11
C ALA A 118 3.49 -6.55 -13.69
N ALA A 119 3.44 -5.48 -14.49
CA ALA A 119 4.64 -4.82 -14.99
C ALA A 119 5.49 -4.25 -13.85
N TYR A 120 4.85 -3.62 -12.86
CA TYR A 120 5.53 -3.08 -11.68
C TYR A 120 6.19 -4.18 -10.82
N LEU A 121 5.46 -5.26 -10.52
CA LEU A 121 5.96 -6.39 -9.73
C LEU A 121 7.08 -7.16 -10.45
N THR A 122 7.09 -7.19 -11.79
CA THR A 122 8.19 -7.77 -12.57
C THR A 122 9.49 -7.00 -12.35
N GLN A 123 9.43 -5.67 -12.23
CA GLN A 123 10.59 -4.84 -11.92
C GLN A 123 11.02 -4.96 -10.46
N HIS A 124 10.16 -5.50 -9.59
CA HIS A 124 10.35 -5.55 -8.14
C HIS A 124 10.14 -6.98 -7.61
N PRO A 125 11.04 -7.92 -7.96
CA PRO A 125 10.90 -9.34 -7.60
C PRO A 125 10.98 -9.61 -6.09
N ARG A 126 11.40 -8.61 -5.29
CA ARG A 126 11.39 -8.66 -3.82
C ARG A 126 10.06 -8.23 -3.19
N GLY A 127 9.04 -7.91 -4.00
CA GLY A 127 7.71 -7.52 -3.55
C GLY A 127 7.57 -6.02 -3.25
N LEU A 128 6.33 -5.60 -2.97
CA LEU A 128 5.93 -4.20 -2.85
C LEU A 128 6.45 -3.50 -1.59
N LEU A 129 6.79 -4.26 -0.55
CA LEU A 129 7.24 -3.68 0.73
C LEU A 129 8.55 -2.91 0.57
N LEU A 130 9.44 -3.37 -0.31
CA LEU A 130 10.75 -2.74 -0.58
C LEU A 130 10.78 -1.97 -1.92
N ALA A 131 9.61 -1.73 -2.51
CA ALA A 131 9.47 -1.13 -3.84
C ALA A 131 9.41 0.41 -3.81
N GLY A 132 9.22 1.01 -2.64
CA GLY A 132 9.16 2.47 -2.53
C GLY A 132 10.55 3.10 -2.62
N GLN A 133 10.58 4.36 -3.05
CA GLN A 133 11.82 5.12 -3.15
C GLN A 133 12.53 5.23 -1.80
N LEU A 134 11.79 5.42 -0.70
CA LEU A 134 12.44 5.64 0.59
C LEU A 134 13.08 4.36 1.13
N GLU A 135 12.50 3.19 0.84
CA GLU A 135 13.09 1.90 1.18
C GLU A 135 14.40 1.62 0.40
N SER A 136 14.59 2.22 -0.78
CA SER A 136 15.84 2.09 -1.53
C SER A 136 17.03 2.77 -0.83
N TYR A 137 16.78 3.80 0.01
CA TYR A 137 17.86 4.43 0.79
C TYR A 137 18.44 3.50 1.86
N VAL A 138 17.68 2.49 2.28
CA VAL A 138 18.13 1.48 3.26
C VAL A 138 18.67 0.24 2.57
N THR A 139 18.04 -0.16 1.46
CA THR A 139 18.34 -1.45 0.82
C THR A 139 19.38 -1.40 -0.30
N GLY A 140 19.82 -0.20 -0.70
CA GLY A 140 20.70 0.01 -1.85
C GLY A 140 20.04 -0.32 -3.19
#